data_AF-A0AA39CC37-F1
#
_entry.id   AF-A0AA39CC37-F1
#
_cell.length_a   1.000
_cell.length_b   1.000
_cell.length_c   1.000
_cell.angle_alpha   90.00
_cell.angle_beta   90.00
_cell.angle_gamma   90.00
#
_symmetry.space_group_name_H-M   'P 1'
#
loop_
_entity.id
_entity.type
_entity.pdbx_description
1 polymer ?
#
loop_
_entity_poly.entity_id
_entity_poly.type
_entity_poly.pdbx_seq_one_letter_code
_entity_poly.pdbx_strand_id
1 'polypeptide(L)'
;MLAGMGVAAGPKLAAAVTNAGGIGVIGGHGYNPEGLRQQIQELKSYLIDKDAPFGVDLLIPQVGGNARKTNYDYSKGKLMELIDVIVEMKTRVFVSAIGIPPKAAVDRLHANGILYMNMIGHPKHVQKCIDNDVDIVCAQGGEAGGHTGDVPFSILIPAVAKLARGQKSKFTGLDVQVVAAGGVSGGESLAAALMLGAAAVWVGTRFIVAEEAGASKAHQDAVIGASMDDTIRTIIFSGRPLRVRKTPYILNWEEKRQDEIKDLTGRGILPVVHDAEAHEDDEEIMDNMHPYLMGVVAGLVNKRSTAREIVDEIVDGAAERLRAGSISLVELFKNDDVVVMNVISRKKHVDFPTLANELPVAYIVRQSSHDQLTEQKIKEYVKGKVAKHKRLEGGVFFMDSIPKSPTEKILKGLPREKAREDVKARRAHL
;
A
#
# COMPACT_ATOMS: atom_id res chain seq x y z
N MET A 1 0.95 -5.76 -2.24
CA MET A 1 1.46 -6.88 -1.41
C MET A 1 0.45 -7.15 -0.30
N LEU A 2 0.20 -8.42 0.02
CA LEU A 2 -0.63 -8.82 1.16
C LEU A 2 0.16 -8.65 2.46
N ALA A 3 -0.48 -8.10 3.49
CA ALA A 3 0.13 -8.04 4.81
C ALA A 3 0.17 -9.40 5.51
N GLY A 4 1.32 -9.73 6.11
CA GLY A 4 1.43 -10.83 7.06
C GLY A 4 0.56 -10.55 8.30
N MET A 5 -0.56 -11.23 8.38
CA MET A 5 -1.51 -11.10 9.49
C MET A 5 -1.68 -12.48 10.13
N GLY A 6 -1.36 -12.58 11.42
CA GLY A 6 -1.63 -13.81 12.19
C GLY A 6 -3.11 -14.18 12.06
N VAL A 7 -3.39 -15.46 11.81
CA VAL A 7 -4.73 -16.01 11.52
C VAL A 7 -5.32 -15.59 10.16
N ALA A 8 -5.42 -14.29 9.86
CA ALA A 8 -6.12 -13.81 8.67
C ALA A 8 -5.38 -14.10 7.35
N ALA A 9 -4.04 -13.93 7.32
CA ALA A 9 -3.20 -14.16 6.15
C ALA A 9 -2.64 -15.59 6.11
N GLY A 10 -3.54 -16.56 6.05
CA GLY A 10 -3.21 -17.96 5.90
C GLY A 10 -2.79 -18.37 4.48
N PRO A 11 -2.47 -19.66 4.28
CA PRO A 11 -1.94 -20.19 3.02
C PRO A 11 -2.80 -19.89 1.78
N LYS A 12 -4.12 -20.06 1.90
CA LYS A 12 -5.08 -19.85 0.80
C LYS A 12 -5.11 -18.40 0.33
N LEU A 13 -5.18 -17.43 1.25
CA LEU A 13 -5.20 -16.01 0.92
C LEU A 13 -3.87 -15.56 0.29
N ALA A 14 -2.74 -15.97 0.86
CA ALA A 14 -1.43 -15.63 0.31
C ALA A 14 -1.23 -16.23 -1.09
N ALA A 15 -1.65 -17.48 -1.32
CA ALA A 15 -1.63 -18.06 -2.66
C ALA A 15 -2.56 -17.31 -3.63
N ALA A 16 -3.77 -16.94 -3.21
CA ALA A 16 -4.73 -16.23 -4.05
C ALA A 16 -4.23 -14.84 -4.48
N VAL A 17 -3.62 -14.07 -3.57
CA VAL A 17 -2.98 -12.79 -3.90
C VAL A 17 -1.80 -12.99 -4.86
N THR A 18 -1.00 -14.03 -4.65
CA THR A 18 0.13 -14.36 -5.55
C THR A 18 -0.36 -14.73 -6.95
N ASN A 19 -1.39 -15.57 -7.04
CA ASN A 19 -2.05 -15.96 -8.29
C ASN A 19 -2.76 -14.79 -9.01
N ALA A 20 -3.04 -13.70 -8.31
CA ALA A 20 -3.57 -12.46 -8.89
C ALA A 20 -2.47 -11.50 -9.37
N GLY A 21 -1.19 -11.88 -9.29
CA GLY A 21 -0.06 -11.05 -9.69
C GLY A 21 0.46 -10.12 -8.58
N GLY A 22 -0.07 -10.25 -7.36
CA GLY A 22 0.51 -9.64 -6.17
C GLY A 22 1.64 -10.48 -5.57
N ILE A 23 2.11 -10.08 -4.39
CA ILE A 23 2.97 -10.90 -3.53
C ILE A 23 2.15 -11.25 -2.30
N GLY A 24 1.80 -12.52 -2.15
CA GLY A 24 1.18 -13.05 -0.95
C GLY A 24 2.21 -13.30 0.14
N VAL A 25 1.87 -12.98 1.39
CA VAL A 25 2.75 -13.19 2.54
C VAL A 25 1.98 -13.91 3.65
N ILE A 26 2.53 -15.02 4.14
CA ILE A 26 2.01 -15.74 5.30
C ILE A 26 2.35 -14.97 6.57
N GLY A 27 1.36 -14.76 7.45
CA GLY A 27 1.60 -14.29 8.80
C GLY A 27 2.08 -15.42 9.71
N GLY A 28 3.38 -15.50 9.99
CA GLY A 28 4.00 -16.60 10.75
C GLY A 28 3.90 -16.47 12.28
N HIS A 29 2.99 -15.66 12.79
CA HIS A 29 2.82 -15.45 14.22
C HIS A 29 2.40 -16.76 14.92
N GLY A 30 3.18 -17.20 15.91
CA GLY A 30 2.87 -18.37 16.73
C GLY A 30 3.29 -19.72 16.13
N TYR A 31 3.82 -19.75 14.90
CA TYR A 31 4.32 -21.00 14.31
C TYR A 31 5.68 -21.39 14.87
N ASN A 32 5.83 -22.69 15.12
CA ASN A 32 7.14 -23.33 15.24
C ASN A 32 7.65 -23.73 13.84
N PRO A 33 8.90 -24.22 13.70
CA PRO A 33 9.46 -24.57 12.39
C PRO A 33 8.61 -25.56 11.57
N GLU A 34 8.06 -26.60 12.21
CA GLU A 34 7.25 -27.59 11.52
C GLU A 34 5.89 -27.03 11.07
N GLY A 35 5.23 -26.27 11.95
CA GLY A 35 3.99 -25.55 11.61
C GLY A 35 4.22 -24.59 10.43
N LEU A 36 5.30 -23.81 10.45
CA LEU A 36 5.62 -22.90 9.34
C LEU A 36 5.86 -23.67 8.04
N ARG A 37 6.58 -24.80 8.09
CA ARG A 37 6.82 -25.66 6.93
C ARG A 37 5.51 -26.16 6.31
N GLN A 38 4.59 -26.65 7.15
CA GLN A 38 3.27 -27.13 6.71
C GLN A 38 2.45 -26.00 6.06
N GLN A 39 2.45 -24.81 6.65
CA GLN A 39 1.72 -23.65 6.09
C GLN A 39 2.29 -23.20 4.74
N ILE A 40 3.61 -23.23 4.56
CA ILE A 40 4.22 -22.91 3.27
C ILE A 40 3.95 -24.02 2.23
N GLN A 41 3.97 -25.30 2.62
CA GLN A 41 3.59 -26.40 1.74
C GLN A 41 2.14 -26.28 1.27
N GLU A 42 1.23 -25.96 2.19
CA GLU A 42 -0.17 -25.71 1.89
C GLU A 42 -0.32 -24.53 0.91
N LEU A 43 0.39 -23.43 1.13
CA LEU A 43 0.36 -22.27 0.23
C LEU A 43 0.79 -22.68 -1.19
N LYS A 44 1.91 -23.42 -1.29
CA LYS A 44 2.42 -23.91 -2.58
C LYS A 44 1.44 -24.85 -3.28
N SER A 45 0.62 -25.59 -2.53
CA SER A 45 -0.42 -26.44 -3.11
C SER A 45 -1.46 -25.61 -3.89
N TYR A 46 -1.77 -24.40 -3.41
CA TYR A 46 -2.74 -23.48 -4.02
C TYR A 46 -2.15 -22.56 -5.11
N LEU A 47 -0.83 -22.49 -5.26
CA LEU A 47 -0.22 -21.68 -6.33
C LEU A 47 -0.51 -22.26 -7.72
N ILE A 48 -0.84 -21.41 -8.68
CA ILE A 48 -0.99 -21.79 -10.09
C ILE A 48 0.40 -21.97 -10.70
N ASP A 49 1.25 -20.95 -10.59
CA ASP A 49 2.68 -21.03 -10.91
C ASP A 49 3.45 -21.45 -9.65
N LYS A 50 4.06 -22.64 -9.69
CA LYS A 50 4.77 -23.22 -8.53
C LYS A 50 6.07 -22.49 -8.19
N ASP A 51 6.57 -21.65 -9.10
CA ASP A 51 7.75 -20.82 -8.89
C ASP A 51 7.39 -19.37 -8.53
N ALA A 52 6.10 -19.04 -8.44
CA ALA A 52 5.64 -17.69 -8.12
C ALA A 52 6.16 -17.21 -6.75
N PRO A 53 6.57 -15.93 -6.63
CA PRO A 53 7.15 -15.41 -5.41
C PRO A 53 6.09 -15.20 -4.32
N PHE A 54 6.37 -15.73 -3.13
CA PHE A 54 5.62 -15.46 -1.91
C PHE A 54 6.57 -15.08 -0.77
N GLY A 55 6.01 -14.53 0.30
CA GLY A 55 6.76 -14.12 1.49
C GLY A 55 6.30 -14.80 2.78
N VAL A 56 7.11 -14.60 3.83
CA VAL A 56 6.79 -14.97 5.21
C VAL A 56 7.11 -13.79 6.13
N ASP A 57 6.17 -13.47 7.02
CA ASP A 57 6.29 -12.42 8.03
C ASP A 57 6.43 -13.01 9.43
N LEU A 58 7.46 -12.61 10.18
CA LEU A 58 7.66 -12.97 11.59
C LEU A 58 7.71 -11.73 12.48
N LEU A 59 7.19 -11.89 13.71
CA LEU A 59 7.32 -10.90 14.78
C LEU A 59 8.61 -11.14 15.56
N ILE A 60 9.54 -10.17 15.59
CA ILE A 60 10.89 -10.35 16.16
C ILE A 60 11.22 -9.20 17.14
N PRO A 61 10.36 -8.95 18.15
CA PRO A 61 10.55 -7.82 19.04
C PRO A 61 11.90 -7.93 19.76
N GLN A 62 12.54 -6.79 20.01
CA GLN A 62 13.70 -6.75 20.89
C GLN A 62 13.30 -7.28 22.28
N VAL A 63 14.05 -8.24 22.80
CA VAL A 63 13.94 -8.78 24.16
C VAL A 63 15.20 -8.41 24.95
N GLY A 64 15.04 -8.12 26.24
CA GLY A 64 16.15 -7.70 27.11
C GLY A 64 16.63 -6.26 26.88
N GLY A 65 17.65 -5.86 27.63
CA GLY A 65 18.18 -4.49 27.61
C GLY A 65 17.11 -3.46 28.00
N ASN A 66 16.89 -2.46 27.14
CA ASN A 66 15.88 -1.42 27.32
C ASN A 66 14.51 -1.76 26.69
N ALA A 67 14.27 -3.03 26.34
CA ALA A 67 12.98 -3.48 25.85
C ALA A 67 11.88 -3.31 26.91
N ARG A 68 10.62 -3.27 26.46
CA ARG A 68 9.46 -3.31 27.38
C ARG A 68 9.48 -4.65 28.11
N LYS A 69 9.13 -4.66 29.40
CA LYS A 69 9.07 -5.89 30.20
C LYS A 69 8.02 -6.89 29.69
N THR A 70 7.03 -6.41 28.96
CA THR A 70 6.00 -7.22 28.29
C THR A 70 6.47 -7.80 26.96
N ASN A 71 7.64 -7.41 26.44
CA ASN A 71 8.15 -8.00 25.20
C ASN A 71 8.56 -9.44 25.46
N TYR A 72 8.15 -10.31 24.55
CA TYR A 72 8.45 -11.73 24.58
C TYR A 72 8.96 -12.18 23.20
N ASP A 73 9.84 -13.17 23.19
CA ASP A 73 10.31 -13.80 21.96
C ASP A 73 9.26 -14.77 21.41
N TYR A 74 8.49 -14.32 20.41
CA TYR A 74 7.47 -15.13 19.75
C TYR A 74 8.03 -16.41 19.08
N SER A 75 9.34 -16.45 18.78
CA SER A 75 10.00 -17.63 18.22
C SER A 75 10.38 -18.68 19.27
N LYS A 76 10.29 -18.34 20.57
CA LYS A 76 10.69 -19.20 21.69
C LYS A 76 12.13 -19.74 21.55
N GLY A 77 13.05 -18.90 21.09
CA GLY A 77 14.44 -19.25 20.83
C GLY A 77 14.70 -19.94 19.48
N LYS A 78 13.66 -20.15 18.64
CA LYS A 78 13.75 -20.91 17.38
C LYS A 78 13.84 -20.05 16.13
N LEU A 79 14.19 -18.76 16.25
CA LEU A 79 14.24 -17.85 15.11
C LEU A 79 15.11 -18.39 13.96
N MET A 80 16.31 -18.89 14.25
CA MET A 80 17.19 -19.41 13.18
C MET A 80 16.65 -20.67 12.51
N GLU A 81 15.99 -21.57 13.25
CA GLU A 81 15.31 -22.74 12.66
C GLU A 81 14.15 -22.31 11.74
N LEU A 82 13.40 -21.26 12.13
CA LEU A 82 12.36 -20.69 11.28
C LEU A 82 12.95 -20.06 10.01
N ILE A 83 14.11 -19.40 10.10
CA ILE A 83 14.83 -18.89 8.93
C ILE A 83 15.31 -20.03 8.03
N ASP A 84 15.79 -21.14 8.59
CA ASP A 84 16.17 -22.31 7.79
C ASP A 84 14.97 -22.90 7.06
N VAL A 85 13.78 -22.97 7.68
CA VAL A 85 12.54 -23.36 6.98
C VAL A 85 12.23 -22.40 5.82
N ILE A 86 12.34 -21.10 6.02
CA ILE A 86 12.12 -20.08 4.98
C ILE A 86 13.08 -20.28 3.79
N VAL A 87 14.34 -20.62 4.08
CA VAL A 87 15.37 -20.94 3.08
C VAL A 87 15.05 -22.25 2.35
N GLU A 88 14.84 -23.34 3.07
CA GLU A 88 14.49 -24.67 2.53
C GLU A 88 13.27 -24.60 1.61
N MET A 89 12.27 -23.81 2.03
CA MET A 89 11.02 -23.64 1.33
C MET A 89 11.09 -22.60 0.21
N LYS A 90 12.28 -22.03 -0.09
CA LYS A 90 12.52 -21.10 -1.21
C LYS A 90 11.58 -19.89 -1.20
N THR A 91 11.25 -19.37 -0.02
CA THR A 91 10.53 -18.10 0.12
C THR A 91 11.33 -16.98 -0.56
N ARG A 92 10.65 -15.98 -1.14
CA ARG A 92 11.33 -14.89 -1.89
C ARG A 92 11.47 -13.60 -1.10
N VAL A 93 10.59 -13.37 -0.14
CA VAL A 93 10.63 -12.19 0.74
C VAL A 93 10.40 -12.60 2.18
N PHE A 94 11.37 -12.28 3.04
CA PHE A 94 11.23 -12.33 4.48
C PHE A 94 10.83 -10.95 5.01
N VAL A 95 9.88 -10.92 5.95
CA VAL A 95 9.42 -9.69 6.61
C VAL A 95 9.66 -9.77 8.11
N SER A 96 10.33 -8.75 8.65
CA SER A 96 10.42 -8.50 10.08
C SER A 96 9.43 -7.40 10.46
N ALA A 97 8.32 -7.76 11.10
CA ALA A 97 7.24 -6.82 11.42
C ALA A 97 7.50 -5.97 12.67
N ILE A 98 8.06 -6.54 13.73
CA ILE A 98 8.32 -5.83 14.98
C ILE A 98 9.78 -6.02 15.32
N GLY A 99 10.57 -4.96 15.29
CA GLY A 99 12.00 -5.04 15.60
C GLY A 99 12.88 -5.20 14.37
N ILE A 100 14.17 -5.43 14.63
CA ILE A 100 15.20 -5.67 13.61
C ILE A 100 15.74 -7.08 13.90
N PRO A 101 15.80 -7.97 12.90
CA PRO A 101 16.31 -9.32 13.09
C PRO A 101 17.83 -9.29 13.36
N PRO A 102 18.37 -10.29 14.07
CA PRO A 102 19.82 -10.44 14.21
C PRO A 102 20.51 -10.47 12.84
N LYS A 103 21.69 -9.86 12.72
CA LYS A 103 22.42 -9.78 11.44
C LYS A 103 22.66 -11.15 10.80
N ALA A 104 22.93 -12.18 11.62
CA ALA A 104 23.10 -13.56 11.16
C ALA A 104 21.86 -14.11 10.41
N ALA A 105 20.65 -13.70 10.79
CA ALA A 105 19.44 -14.09 10.07
C ALA A 105 19.39 -13.39 8.70
N VAL A 106 19.73 -12.10 8.62
CA VAL A 106 19.80 -11.36 7.35
C VAL A 106 20.87 -11.95 6.43
N ASP A 107 22.06 -12.23 6.96
CA ASP A 107 23.15 -12.85 6.19
C ASP A 107 22.73 -14.20 5.61
N ARG A 108 22.04 -15.02 6.43
CA ARG A 108 21.51 -16.32 6.01
C ARG A 108 20.48 -16.19 4.89
N LEU A 109 19.57 -15.21 4.98
CA LEU A 109 18.56 -14.93 3.95
C LEU A 109 19.20 -14.49 2.63
N HIS A 110 20.11 -13.51 2.69
CA HIS A 110 20.82 -12.99 1.51
C HIS A 110 21.70 -14.05 0.84
N ALA A 111 22.41 -14.87 1.62
CA ALA A 111 23.20 -15.99 1.10
C ALA A 111 22.37 -17.01 0.30
N ASN A 112 21.04 -17.03 0.51
CA ASN A 112 20.09 -17.90 -0.18
C ASN A 112 19.17 -17.15 -1.15
N GLY A 113 19.49 -15.90 -1.48
CA GLY A 113 18.76 -15.15 -2.50
C GLY A 113 17.40 -14.62 -2.04
N ILE A 114 17.17 -14.46 -0.73
CA ILE A 114 15.89 -14.03 -0.15
C ILE A 114 15.95 -12.56 0.25
N LEU A 115 15.00 -11.77 -0.24
CA LEU A 115 14.89 -10.35 0.11
C LEU A 115 14.44 -10.18 1.56
N TYR A 116 15.00 -9.21 2.25
CA TYR A 116 14.65 -8.82 3.61
C TYR A 116 13.94 -7.47 3.62
N MET A 117 12.69 -7.49 4.09
CA MET A 117 11.88 -6.32 4.36
C MET A 117 11.75 -6.09 5.86
N ASN A 118 11.94 -4.84 6.32
CA ASN A 118 11.67 -4.47 7.71
C ASN A 118 10.54 -3.47 7.80
N MET A 119 9.57 -3.71 8.70
CA MET A 119 8.53 -2.74 8.98
C MET A 119 9.01 -1.66 9.96
N ILE A 120 8.58 -0.42 9.73
CA ILE A 120 8.86 0.72 10.60
C ILE A 120 7.63 1.61 10.72
N GLY A 121 7.42 2.17 11.91
CA GLY A 121 6.36 3.17 12.17
C GLY A 121 6.89 4.59 12.42
N HIS A 122 8.20 4.84 12.26
CA HIS A 122 8.81 6.15 12.51
C HIS A 122 10.08 6.35 11.68
N PRO A 123 10.35 7.56 11.13
CA PRO A 123 11.53 7.81 10.28
C PRO A 123 12.87 7.49 10.95
N LYS A 124 13.00 7.72 12.26
CA LYS A 124 14.21 7.41 13.05
C LYS A 124 14.66 5.94 12.98
N HIS A 125 13.80 5.01 12.58
CA HIS A 125 14.15 3.60 12.49
C HIS A 125 14.91 3.26 11.19
N VAL A 126 14.81 4.11 10.16
CA VAL A 126 15.34 3.84 8.81
C VAL A 126 16.83 3.57 8.83
N GLN A 127 17.62 4.37 9.56
CA GLN A 127 19.08 4.19 9.61
C GLN A 127 19.46 2.82 10.15
N LYS A 128 18.83 2.35 11.24
CA LYS A 128 19.13 1.03 11.79
C LYS A 128 18.77 -0.10 10.83
N CYS A 129 17.73 0.06 10.01
CA CYS A 129 17.40 -0.92 8.97
C CYS A 129 18.48 -0.94 7.87
N ILE A 130 18.96 0.22 7.43
CA ILE A 130 20.05 0.34 6.44
C ILE A 130 21.35 -0.27 6.98
N ASP A 131 21.70 0.02 8.22
CA ASP A 131 22.88 -0.54 8.88
C ASP A 131 22.81 -2.07 8.95
N ASN A 132 21.60 -2.63 9.05
CA ASN A 132 21.32 -4.06 9.03
C ASN A 132 21.05 -4.62 7.62
N ASP A 133 21.41 -3.87 6.57
CA ASP A 133 21.34 -4.28 5.16
C ASP A 133 19.93 -4.62 4.65
N VAL A 134 18.96 -3.77 4.98
CA VAL A 134 17.58 -3.93 4.51
C VAL A 134 17.46 -3.74 2.99
N ASP A 135 16.65 -4.57 2.33
CA ASP A 135 16.33 -4.43 0.90
C ASP A 135 15.09 -3.54 0.69
N ILE A 136 14.12 -3.69 1.59
CA ILE A 136 12.83 -3.01 1.52
C ILE A 136 12.46 -2.46 2.90
N VAL A 137 12.19 -1.16 2.99
CA VAL A 137 11.62 -0.54 4.19
C VAL A 137 10.10 -0.43 4.01
N CYS A 138 9.35 -1.16 4.82
CA CYS A 138 7.90 -1.03 4.86
C CYS A 138 7.48 0.03 5.88
N ALA A 139 7.12 1.22 5.40
CA ALA A 139 6.70 2.34 6.23
C ALA A 139 5.20 2.25 6.53
N GLN A 140 4.86 2.00 7.79
CA GLN A 140 3.49 1.75 8.23
C GLN A 140 2.92 2.96 8.99
N GLY A 141 1.95 3.64 8.38
CA GLY A 141 1.21 4.75 8.99
C GLY A 141 0.39 4.31 10.21
N GLY A 142 0.19 5.24 11.15
CA GLY A 142 -0.53 5.02 12.42
C GLY A 142 -2.01 4.61 12.27
N GLU A 143 -2.55 4.70 11.06
CA GLU A 143 -3.89 4.26 10.66
C GLU A 143 -3.98 2.74 10.46
N ALA A 144 -2.84 2.04 10.35
CA ALA A 144 -2.79 0.60 10.15
C ALA A 144 -3.41 -0.20 11.31
N GLY A 145 -3.97 -1.37 11.00
CA GLY A 145 -4.41 -2.34 12.01
C GLY A 145 -3.24 -3.11 12.63
N GLY A 146 -3.47 -3.73 13.78
CA GLY A 146 -2.42 -4.46 14.49
C GLY A 146 -1.31 -3.54 14.99
N HIS A 147 -0.09 -4.03 15.12
CA HIS A 147 0.99 -3.26 15.74
C HIS A 147 1.33 -2.06 14.86
N THR A 148 1.23 -0.86 15.42
CA THR A 148 1.43 0.36 14.62
C THR A 148 1.97 1.54 15.43
N GLY A 149 2.70 2.42 14.72
CA GLY A 149 3.16 3.71 15.23
C GLY A 149 2.03 4.75 15.30
N ASP A 150 2.42 6.00 15.51
CA ASP A 150 1.53 7.16 15.59
C ASP A 150 1.64 8.10 14.38
N VAL A 151 2.78 8.08 13.66
CA VAL A 151 3.02 8.96 12.53
C VAL A 151 2.02 8.68 11.40
N PRO A 152 1.24 9.67 10.94
CA PRO A 152 0.26 9.48 9.88
C PRO A 152 0.90 9.06 8.56
N PHE A 153 0.16 8.27 7.77
CA PHE A 153 0.61 7.74 6.47
C PHE A 153 1.19 8.84 5.55
N SER A 154 0.44 9.93 5.35
CA SER A 154 0.82 11.02 4.44
C SER A 154 2.09 11.76 4.85
N ILE A 155 2.53 11.62 6.10
CA ILE A 155 3.75 12.23 6.64
C ILE A 155 4.89 11.20 6.67
N LEU A 156 4.60 9.97 7.10
CA LEU A 156 5.59 8.92 7.26
C LEU A 156 6.21 8.49 5.93
N ILE A 157 5.38 8.19 4.92
CA ILE A 157 5.86 7.65 3.64
C ILE A 157 6.89 8.58 2.96
N PRO A 158 6.62 9.88 2.72
CA PRO A 158 7.58 10.74 2.06
C PRO A 158 8.82 11.03 2.90
N ALA A 159 8.70 11.07 4.23
CA ALA A 159 9.85 11.20 5.13
C ALA A 159 10.80 10.00 5.02
N VAL A 160 10.24 8.79 4.98
CA VAL A 160 11.02 7.55 4.83
C VAL A 160 11.61 7.42 3.44
N ALA A 161 10.84 7.73 2.38
CA ALA A 161 11.32 7.74 1.01
C ALA A 161 12.50 8.71 0.82
N LYS A 162 12.48 9.87 1.50
CA LYS A 162 13.61 10.81 1.49
C LYS A 162 14.86 10.22 2.15
N LEU A 163 14.71 9.51 3.26
CA LEU A 163 15.84 8.89 3.99
C LEU A 163 16.43 7.67 3.27
N ALA A 164 15.58 6.87 2.61
CA ALA A 164 16.01 5.70 1.85
C ALA A 164 16.68 6.05 0.50
N ARG A 165 16.43 7.26 -0.04
CA ARG A 165 16.93 7.67 -1.35
C ARG A 165 18.46 7.61 -1.42
N GLY A 166 18.98 6.88 -2.41
CA GLY A 166 20.41 6.72 -2.65
C GLY A 166 21.10 5.73 -1.70
N GLN A 167 20.38 5.18 -0.72
CA GLN A 167 20.87 4.07 0.09
C GLN A 167 20.73 2.79 -0.72
N LYS A 168 21.75 1.93 -0.69
CA LYS A 168 21.76 0.68 -1.47
C LYS A 168 21.75 -0.53 -0.55
N SER A 169 20.96 -1.53 -0.92
CA SER A 169 21.09 -2.87 -0.36
C SER A 169 22.38 -3.49 -0.90
N LYS A 170 23.22 -4.05 -0.02
CA LYS A 170 24.46 -4.71 -0.42
C LYS A 170 24.18 -6.03 -1.12
N PHE A 171 23.09 -6.71 -0.75
CA PHE A 171 22.66 -7.95 -1.38
C PHE A 171 22.20 -7.75 -2.83
N THR A 172 21.34 -6.77 -3.09
CA THR A 172 20.77 -6.56 -4.43
C THR A 172 21.59 -5.60 -5.30
N GLY A 173 22.39 -4.72 -4.69
CA GLY A 173 23.06 -3.59 -5.38
C GLY A 173 22.11 -2.47 -5.82
N LEU A 174 20.80 -2.65 -5.61
CA LEU A 174 19.76 -1.69 -5.95
C LEU A 174 19.51 -0.71 -4.80
N ASP A 175 18.82 0.39 -5.11
CA ASP A 175 18.38 1.32 -4.08
C ASP A 175 17.39 0.63 -3.15
N VAL A 176 17.46 0.93 -1.85
CA VAL A 176 16.53 0.44 -0.85
C VAL A 176 15.12 0.91 -1.21
N GLN A 177 14.22 -0.05 -1.40
CA GLN A 177 12.85 0.25 -1.81
C GLN A 177 11.99 0.64 -0.61
N VAL A 178 11.02 1.52 -0.81
CA VAL A 178 10.03 1.87 0.21
C VAL A 178 8.67 1.29 -0.17
N VAL A 179 8.06 0.53 0.74
CA VAL A 179 6.69 0.03 0.61
C VAL A 179 5.83 0.75 1.62
N ALA A 180 4.66 1.24 1.21
CA ALA A 180 3.75 1.97 2.08
C ALA A 180 2.70 1.04 2.70
N ALA A 181 2.43 1.16 3.99
CA ALA A 181 1.44 0.39 4.72
C ALA A 181 0.57 1.28 5.61
N GLY A 182 -0.64 0.81 5.93
CA GLY A 182 -1.62 1.56 6.74
C GLY A 182 -2.49 2.50 5.92
N GLY A 183 -3.80 2.49 6.17
CA GLY A 183 -4.74 3.35 5.42
C GLY A 183 -4.97 2.97 3.95
N VAL A 184 -4.46 1.83 3.47
CA VAL A 184 -4.62 1.39 2.07
C VAL A 184 -5.82 0.44 1.94
N SER A 185 -6.76 0.78 1.06
CA SER A 185 -7.96 -0.05 0.78
C SER A 185 -8.39 -0.10 -0.68
N GLY A 186 -7.84 0.76 -1.55
CA GLY A 186 -8.28 0.90 -2.93
C GLY A 186 -7.27 1.63 -3.81
N GLY A 187 -7.65 1.89 -5.07
CA GLY A 187 -6.76 2.47 -6.08
C GLY A 187 -6.28 3.89 -5.75
N GLU A 188 -7.12 4.71 -5.13
CA GLU A 188 -6.74 6.06 -4.67
C GLU A 188 -5.57 6.00 -3.70
N SER A 189 -5.63 5.08 -2.74
CA SER A 189 -4.59 4.93 -1.72
C SER A 189 -3.27 4.39 -2.31
N LEU A 190 -3.32 3.48 -3.30
CA LEU A 190 -2.12 3.08 -4.03
C LEU A 190 -1.55 4.22 -4.87
N ALA A 191 -2.38 4.95 -5.62
CA ALA A 191 -1.92 6.11 -6.39
C ALA A 191 -1.26 7.16 -5.48
N ALA A 192 -1.86 7.47 -4.32
CA ALA A 192 -1.29 8.36 -3.32
C ALA A 192 0.05 7.85 -2.79
N ALA A 193 0.15 6.57 -2.42
CA ALA A 193 1.39 5.96 -1.95
C ALA A 193 2.54 6.11 -2.95
N LEU A 194 2.26 5.84 -4.23
CA LEU A 194 3.23 5.99 -5.32
C LEU A 194 3.69 7.45 -5.46
N MET A 195 2.76 8.41 -5.36
CA MET A 195 3.10 9.85 -5.41
C MET A 195 3.89 10.32 -4.19
N LEU A 196 3.73 9.67 -3.03
CA LEU A 196 4.51 9.93 -1.82
C LEU A 196 5.91 9.30 -1.87
N GLY A 197 6.25 8.55 -2.92
CA GLY A 197 7.58 7.99 -3.15
C GLY A 197 7.75 6.53 -2.72
N ALA A 198 6.66 5.82 -2.44
CA ALA A 198 6.71 4.36 -2.28
C ALA A 198 6.73 3.66 -3.65
N ALA A 199 7.30 2.46 -3.71
CA ALA A 199 7.31 1.59 -4.88
C ALA A 199 6.08 0.66 -4.94
N ALA A 200 5.50 0.34 -3.79
CA ALA A 200 4.33 -0.51 -3.68
C ALA A 200 3.55 -0.24 -2.38
N VAL A 201 2.42 -0.93 -2.21
CA VAL A 201 1.62 -0.93 -0.98
C VAL A 201 1.55 -2.30 -0.32
N TRP A 202 1.46 -2.30 1.00
CA TRP A 202 1.28 -3.43 1.89
C TRP A 202 -0.07 -3.33 2.58
N VAL A 203 -0.97 -4.27 2.27
CA VAL A 203 -2.41 -4.13 2.53
C VAL A 203 -2.89 -5.21 3.48
N GLY A 204 -3.46 -4.80 4.62
CA GLY A 204 -4.01 -5.71 5.63
C GLY A 204 -5.53 -5.73 5.63
N THR A 205 -6.16 -4.74 6.29
CA THR A 205 -7.60 -4.71 6.58
C THR A 205 -8.52 -4.98 5.40
N ARG A 206 -8.20 -4.51 4.18
CA ARG A 206 -9.00 -4.79 2.98
C ARG A 206 -9.08 -6.29 2.65
N PHE A 207 -8.00 -7.04 2.92
CA PHE A 207 -7.92 -8.48 2.68
C PHE A 207 -8.49 -9.33 3.82
N ILE A 208 -8.83 -8.75 4.99
CA ILE A 208 -9.46 -9.51 6.09
C ILE A 208 -10.81 -10.09 5.64
N VAL A 209 -11.55 -9.35 4.80
CA VAL A 209 -12.88 -9.73 4.30
C VAL A 209 -12.82 -10.50 2.98
N ALA A 210 -11.63 -10.93 2.56
CA ALA A 210 -11.47 -11.74 1.35
C ALA A 210 -12.05 -13.14 1.56
N GLU A 211 -12.62 -13.75 0.52
CA GLU A 211 -13.18 -15.11 0.62
C GLU A 211 -12.14 -16.16 1.01
N GLU A 212 -10.88 -15.91 0.66
CA GLU A 212 -9.75 -16.78 0.93
C GLU A 212 -9.11 -16.53 2.31
N ALA A 213 -9.54 -15.48 3.03
CA ALA A 213 -8.98 -15.10 4.32
C ALA A 213 -9.32 -16.13 5.41
N GLY A 214 -8.34 -16.40 6.29
CA GLY A 214 -8.52 -17.27 7.46
C GLY A 214 -9.22 -16.57 8.64
N ALA A 215 -9.59 -15.30 8.50
CA ALA A 215 -10.25 -14.54 9.55
C ALA A 215 -11.64 -15.13 9.84
N SER A 216 -12.02 -15.20 11.12
CA SER A 216 -13.33 -15.69 11.53
C SER A 216 -14.45 -14.83 10.93
N LYS A 217 -15.63 -15.43 10.77
CA LYS A 217 -16.82 -14.70 10.28
C LYS A 217 -17.10 -13.45 11.11
N ALA A 218 -16.97 -13.56 12.44
CA ALA A 218 -17.11 -12.45 13.38
C ALA A 218 -16.09 -11.33 13.13
N HIS A 219 -14.82 -11.65 12.89
CA HIS A 219 -13.79 -10.65 12.57
C HIS A 219 -14.08 -9.96 11.23
N GLN A 220 -14.50 -10.72 10.22
CA GLN A 220 -14.87 -10.15 8.92
C GLN A 220 -16.10 -9.24 9.03
N ASP A 221 -17.12 -9.63 9.79
CA ASP A 221 -18.31 -8.81 10.03
C ASP A 221 -17.97 -7.56 10.86
N ALA A 222 -17.04 -7.67 11.83
CA ALA A 222 -16.51 -6.55 12.58
C ALA A 222 -15.77 -5.52 11.71
N VAL A 223 -15.10 -5.95 10.63
CA VAL A 223 -14.51 -5.04 9.64
C VAL A 223 -15.59 -4.38 8.79
N ILE A 224 -16.55 -5.16 8.27
CA ILE A 224 -17.61 -4.65 7.38
C ILE A 224 -18.51 -3.64 8.08
N GLY A 225 -18.82 -3.88 9.36
CA GLY A 225 -19.64 -2.99 10.18
C GLY A 225 -18.87 -1.83 10.81
N ALA A 226 -17.61 -1.58 10.43
CA ALA A 226 -16.82 -0.50 11.00
C ALA A 226 -17.11 0.87 10.41
N SER A 227 -17.14 1.87 11.27
CA SER A 227 -16.98 3.28 10.91
C SER A 227 -15.51 3.71 10.99
N MET A 228 -15.20 4.95 10.59
CA MET A 228 -13.87 5.54 10.78
C MET A 228 -13.49 5.70 12.26
N ASP A 229 -14.48 5.80 13.14
CA ASP A 229 -14.30 6.08 14.57
C ASP A 229 -14.27 4.80 15.41
N ASP A 230 -14.47 3.63 14.81
CA ASP A 230 -14.64 2.35 15.52
C ASP A 230 -13.32 1.70 15.94
N THR A 231 -12.17 2.32 15.70
CA THR A 231 -10.86 1.75 16.06
C THR A 231 -10.14 2.56 17.12
N ILE A 232 -9.34 1.87 17.94
CA ILE A 232 -8.51 2.47 18.99
C ILE A 232 -7.13 1.82 18.99
N ARG A 233 -6.10 2.57 19.39
CA ARG A 233 -4.78 2.01 19.69
C ARG A 233 -4.69 1.75 21.18
N THR A 234 -4.31 0.54 21.54
CA THR A 234 -4.19 0.11 22.93
C THR A 234 -2.90 -0.70 23.12
N ILE A 235 -2.42 -0.77 24.36
CA ILE A 235 -1.30 -1.65 24.73
C ILE A 235 -1.74 -2.88 25.54
N ILE A 236 -3.03 -3.05 25.85
CA ILE A 236 -3.49 -4.08 26.79
C ILE A 236 -3.22 -5.52 26.35
N PHE A 237 -3.08 -5.75 25.04
CA PHE A 237 -2.91 -7.09 24.46
C PHE A 237 -1.46 -7.55 24.33
N SER A 238 -0.50 -6.63 24.28
CA SER A 238 0.93 -6.99 24.06
C SER A 238 1.95 -6.07 24.73
N GLY A 239 1.48 -5.04 25.45
CA GLY A 239 2.29 -3.93 25.95
C GLY A 239 2.91 -3.06 24.85
N ARG A 240 2.63 -3.36 23.58
CA ARG A 240 2.96 -2.54 22.41
C ARG A 240 1.68 -1.99 21.77
N PRO A 241 1.71 -0.76 21.23
CA PRO A 241 0.53 -0.19 20.58
C PRO A 241 0.04 -1.08 19.43
N LEU A 242 -1.21 -1.53 19.56
CA LEU A 242 -1.97 -2.33 18.63
C LEU A 242 -3.26 -1.58 18.28
N ARG A 243 -3.61 -1.44 17.00
CA ARG A 243 -4.91 -0.92 16.58
C ARG A 243 -5.92 -2.03 16.39
N VAL A 244 -7.05 -1.87 17.08
CA VAL A 244 -8.13 -2.85 17.21
C VAL A 244 -9.48 -2.16 17.09
N ARG A 245 -10.54 -2.93 16.83
CA ARG A 245 -11.91 -2.44 16.99
C ARG A 245 -12.19 -2.12 18.45
N LYS A 246 -12.91 -1.03 18.70
CA LYS A 246 -13.41 -0.65 20.01
C LYS A 246 -14.45 -1.67 20.48
N THR A 247 -14.33 -2.09 21.73
CA THR A 247 -15.36 -2.83 22.47
C THR A 247 -15.56 -2.15 23.82
N PRO A 248 -16.69 -2.35 24.51
CA PRO A 248 -16.88 -1.82 25.87
C PRO A 248 -15.75 -2.22 26.82
N TYR A 249 -15.24 -3.44 26.69
CA TYR A 249 -14.08 -3.94 27.44
C TYR A 249 -12.81 -3.10 27.18
N ILE A 250 -12.47 -2.88 25.91
CA ILE A 250 -11.26 -2.11 25.55
C ILE A 250 -11.40 -0.63 25.96
N LEU A 251 -12.59 -0.05 25.80
CA LEU A 251 -12.87 1.32 26.22
C LEU A 251 -12.80 1.49 27.74
N ASN A 252 -13.26 0.50 28.51
CA ASN A 252 -13.11 0.51 29.96
C ASN A 252 -11.63 0.62 30.37
N TRP A 253 -10.77 -0.18 29.76
CA TRP A 253 -9.33 -0.11 29.97
C TRP A 253 -8.73 1.25 29.61
N GLU A 254 -9.02 1.74 28.40
CA GLU A 254 -8.42 2.95 27.86
C GLU A 254 -8.97 4.25 28.47
N GLU A 255 -10.20 4.25 29.01
CA GLU A 255 -10.84 5.46 29.55
C GLU A 255 -10.91 5.49 31.07
N LYS A 256 -10.93 4.32 31.74
CA LYS A 256 -11.18 4.25 33.20
C LYS A 256 -10.04 3.61 33.99
N ARG A 257 -9.20 2.78 33.38
CA ARG A 257 -8.17 1.96 34.08
C ARG A 257 -6.73 2.25 33.62
N GLN A 258 -6.46 3.47 33.16
CA GLN A 258 -5.15 3.84 32.61
C GLN A 258 -3.99 3.69 33.60
N ASP A 259 -4.22 3.91 34.89
CA ASP A 259 -3.17 3.75 35.91
C ASP A 259 -2.87 2.27 36.19
N GLU A 260 -3.86 1.39 36.11
CA GLU A 260 -3.65 -0.07 36.16
C GLU A 260 -2.86 -0.55 34.94
N ILE A 261 -3.14 -0.02 33.74
CA ILE A 261 -2.33 -0.34 32.55
C ILE A 261 -0.85 -0.04 32.81
N LYS A 262 -0.53 1.14 33.37
CA LYS A 262 0.84 1.54 33.67
C LYS A 262 1.50 0.61 34.69
N ASP A 263 0.79 0.29 35.77
CA ASP A 263 1.30 -0.60 36.82
C ASP A 263 1.57 -2.02 36.29
N LEU A 264 0.56 -2.65 35.67
CA LEU A 264 0.65 -4.02 35.15
C LEU A 264 1.76 -4.15 34.11
N THR A 265 1.78 -3.27 33.11
CA THR A 265 2.82 -3.30 32.07
C THR A 265 4.20 -2.95 32.64
N GLY A 266 4.28 -2.12 33.69
CA GLY A 266 5.49 -1.83 34.46
C GLY A 266 6.02 -3.02 35.26
N ARG A 267 5.16 -3.99 35.59
CA ARG A 267 5.51 -5.30 36.16
C ARG A 267 5.74 -6.39 35.10
N GLY A 268 5.51 -6.09 33.82
CA GLY A 268 5.64 -7.04 32.71
C GLY A 268 4.39 -7.90 32.48
N ILE A 269 3.29 -7.58 33.16
CA ILE A 269 2.01 -8.28 33.05
C ILE A 269 1.16 -7.58 31.98
N LEU A 270 0.52 -8.36 31.12
CA LEU A 270 -0.42 -7.83 30.14
C LEU A 270 -1.78 -7.64 30.79
N PRO A 271 -2.41 -6.45 30.68
CA PRO A 271 -3.73 -6.21 31.24
C PRO A 271 -4.79 -7.24 30.83
N VAL A 272 -4.78 -7.68 29.56
CA VAL A 272 -5.71 -8.74 29.10
C VAL A 272 -5.46 -10.08 29.78
N VAL A 273 -4.20 -10.42 30.08
CA VAL A 273 -3.88 -11.69 30.76
C VAL A 273 -4.29 -11.61 32.22
N HIS A 274 -4.05 -10.46 32.86
CA HIS A 274 -4.47 -10.22 34.24
C HIS A 274 -5.99 -10.37 34.42
N ASP A 275 -6.79 -9.74 33.56
CA ASP A 275 -8.25 -9.86 33.63
C ASP A 275 -8.70 -11.29 33.30
N ALA A 276 -8.07 -11.97 32.33
CA ALA A 276 -8.45 -13.35 31.97
C ALA A 276 -8.21 -14.34 33.12
N GLU A 277 -7.15 -14.13 33.91
CA GLU A 277 -6.87 -14.93 35.11
C GLU A 277 -7.78 -14.56 36.29
N ALA A 278 -8.16 -13.29 36.42
CA ALA A 278 -8.99 -12.81 37.52
C ALA A 278 -10.50 -13.07 37.31
N HIS A 279 -10.92 -13.23 36.07
CA HIS A 279 -12.32 -13.32 35.65
C HIS A 279 -12.59 -14.52 34.73
N GLU A 280 -11.93 -15.66 35.00
CA GLU A 280 -12.03 -16.86 34.15
C GLU A 280 -13.46 -17.39 33.99
N ASP A 281 -14.32 -17.14 34.98
CA ASP A 281 -15.74 -17.55 35.00
C ASP A 281 -16.71 -16.45 34.51
N ASP A 282 -16.23 -15.27 34.10
CA ASP A 282 -17.06 -14.16 33.61
C ASP A 282 -17.15 -14.21 32.07
N GLU A 283 -18.20 -14.86 31.57
CA GLU A 283 -18.44 -15.00 30.12
C GLU A 283 -18.53 -13.66 29.40
N GLU A 284 -19.09 -12.61 30.03
CA GLU A 284 -19.22 -11.29 29.40
C GLU A 284 -17.85 -10.66 29.16
N ILE A 285 -16.96 -10.72 30.14
CA ILE A 285 -15.58 -10.26 30.00
C ILE A 285 -14.85 -11.08 28.94
N MET A 286 -14.92 -12.41 29.02
CA MET A 286 -14.18 -13.31 28.14
C MET A 286 -14.59 -13.15 26.66
N ASP A 287 -15.88 -12.98 26.38
CA ASP A 287 -16.38 -12.76 25.02
C ASP A 287 -15.97 -11.40 24.43
N ASN A 288 -15.83 -10.37 25.28
CA ASN A 288 -15.53 -9.00 24.84
C ASN A 288 -14.02 -8.68 24.81
N MET A 289 -13.17 -9.59 25.30
CA MET A 289 -11.71 -9.47 25.29
C MET A 289 -11.06 -9.77 23.95
N HIS A 290 -11.80 -10.34 22.98
CA HIS A 290 -11.19 -10.75 21.72
C HIS A 290 -10.71 -9.54 20.87
N PRO A 291 -9.42 -9.49 20.47
CA PRO A 291 -8.90 -8.36 19.71
C PRO A 291 -9.18 -8.49 18.21
N TYR A 292 -10.22 -7.81 17.71
CA TYR A 292 -10.43 -7.65 16.27
C TYR A 292 -9.46 -6.62 15.68
N LEU A 293 -8.29 -7.08 15.23
CA LEU A 293 -7.26 -6.23 14.62
C LEU A 293 -7.75 -5.65 13.29
N MET A 294 -7.79 -4.33 13.17
CA MET A 294 -8.16 -3.64 11.93
C MET A 294 -7.65 -2.19 11.93
N GLY A 295 -7.38 -1.67 10.74
CA GLY A 295 -7.00 -0.27 10.56
C GLY A 295 -8.22 0.64 10.50
N VAL A 296 -7.98 1.95 10.58
CA VAL A 296 -9.02 2.98 10.41
C VAL A 296 -9.76 2.81 9.08
N VAL A 297 -9.04 2.30 8.07
CA VAL A 297 -9.59 2.04 6.73
C VAL A 297 -10.72 1.02 6.70
N ALA A 298 -10.99 0.30 7.79
CA ALA A 298 -12.17 -0.56 7.92
C ALA A 298 -13.47 0.19 7.60
N GLY A 299 -13.54 1.50 7.92
CA GLY A 299 -14.65 2.38 7.54
C GLY A 299 -14.90 2.55 6.04
N LEU A 300 -13.98 2.07 5.19
CA LEU A 300 -14.11 2.05 3.72
C LEU A 300 -14.28 0.63 3.16
N VAL A 301 -14.23 -0.41 4.01
CA VAL A 301 -14.26 -1.82 3.61
C VAL A 301 -15.66 -2.36 3.83
N ASN A 302 -16.58 -2.06 2.91
CA ASN A 302 -18.00 -2.37 3.04
C ASN A 302 -18.48 -3.57 2.20
N LYS A 303 -17.59 -4.22 1.46
CA LYS A 303 -17.92 -5.37 0.60
C LYS A 303 -16.92 -6.52 0.76
N ARG A 304 -17.44 -7.74 0.76
CA ARG A 304 -16.67 -8.99 0.59
C ARG A 304 -16.30 -9.13 -0.88
N SER A 305 -15.12 -9.66 -1.13
CA SER A 305 -14.58 -9.83 -2.48
C SER A 305 -13.55 -10.96 -2.48
N THR A 306 -13.29 -11.57 -3.61
CA THR A 306 -12.14 -12.47 -3.76
C THR A 306 -10.82 -11.67 -3.65
N ALA A 307 -9.73 -12.35 -3.30
CA ALA A 307 -8.41 -11.71 -3.28
C ALA A 307 -8.02 -11.12 -4.64
N ARG A 308 -8.41 -11.78 -5.74
CA ARG A 308 -8.17 -11.29 -7.10
C ARG A 308 -8.90 -9.98 -7.36
N GLU A 309 -10.20 -9.91 -7.07
CA GLU A 309 -10.98 -8.68 -7.25
C GLU A 309 -10.41 -7.51 -6.45
N ILE A 310 -9.91 -7.76 -5.23
CA ILE A 310 -9.27 -6.73 -4.42
C ILE A 310 -7.97 -6.24 -5.09
N VAL A 311 -7.14 -7.15 -5.61
CA VAL A 311 -5.91 -6.79 -6.32
C VAL A 311 -6.23 -5.97 -7.58
N ASP A 312 -7.17 -6.43 -8.39
CA ASP A 312 -7.58 -5.77 -9.63
C ASP A 312 -8.16 -4.37 -9.32
N GLU A 313 -9.06 -4.24 -8.34
CA GLU A 313 -9.64 -2.97 -7.89
C GLU A 313 -8.57 -1.95 -7.46
N ILE A 314 -7.55 -2.40 -6.71
CA ILE A 314 -6.46 -1.54 -6.27
C ILE A 314 -5.58 -1.11 -7.46
N VAL A 315 -5.21 -2.05 -8.34
CA VAL A 315 -4.29 -1.77 -9.46
C VAL A 315 -4.97 -0.92 -10.53
N ASP A 316 -6.16 -1.31 -10.98
CA ASP A 316 -6.89 -0.61 -12.03
C ASP A 316 -7.35 0.77 -11.54
N GLY A 317 -7.86 0.85 -10.31
CA GLY A 317 -8.22 2.13 -9.70
C GLY A 317 -7.01 3.08 -9.60
N ALA A 318 -5.84 2.57 -9.23
CA ALA A 318 -4.63 3.41 -9.19
C ALA A 318 -4.22 3.87 -10.59
N ALA A 319 -4.25 2.99 -11.59
CA ALA A 319 -3.96 3.34 -12.96
C ALA A 319 -4.93 4.40 -13.49
N GLU A 320 -6.23 4.29 -13.17
CA GLU A 320 -7.23 5.30 -13.49
C GLU A 320 -6.93 6.64 -12.83
N ARG A 321 -6.65 6.65 -11.51
CA ARG A 321 -6.36 7.88 -10.76
C ARG A 321 -5.10 8.59 -11.23
N LEU A 322 -4.04 7.85 -11.52
CA LEU A 322 -2.80 8.41 -12.07
C LEU A 322 -3.03 9.00 -13.47
N ARG A 323 -3.83 8.35 -14.31
CA ARG A 323 -4.25 8.90 -15.61
C ARG A 323 -5.09 10.17 -15.43
N ALA A 324 -6.10 10.16 -14.56
CA ALA A 324 -6.96 11.32 -14.30
C ALA A 324 -6.20 12.52 -13.71
N GLY A 325 -5.28 12.27 -12.78
CA GLY A 325 -4.42 13.31 -12.20
C GLY A 325 -3.52 13.98 -13.23
N SER A 326 -3.08 13.24 -14.26
CA SER A 326 -2.30 13.81 -15.36
C SER A 326 -3.10 14.78 -16.25
N ILE A 327 -4.44 14.74 -16.18
CA ILE A 327 -5.38 15.54 -16.99
C ILE A 327 -5.79 16.86 -16.27
N SER A 328 -5.91 16.86 -14.94
CA SER A 328 -6.57 17.96 -14.19
C SER A 328 -5.76 19.26 -14.02
N LEU A 329 -4.43 19.26 -14.27
CA LEU A 329 -3.62 20.48 -14.20
C LEU A 329 -3.69 21.36 -15.47
N VAL A 330 -4.28 20.86 -16.55
CA VAL A 330 -4.40 21.61 -17.83
C VAL A 330 -5.70 22.43 -17.88
N GLU A 331 -6.75 22.03 -17.16
CA GLU A 331 -8.05 22.72 -17.14
C GLU A 331 -8.10 23.94 -16.19
N LEU A 332 -7.07 24.16 -15.37
CA LEU A 332 -6.96 25.32 -14.46
C LEU A 332 -6.59 26.64 -15.16
N PHE A 333 -6.45 26.64 -16.49
CA PHE A 333 -6.32 27.87 -17.28
C PHE A 333 -7.64 28.30 -17.91
N LYS A 334 -8.75 28.23 -17.15
CA LYS A 334 -9.92 29.08 -17.40
C LYS A 334 -9.62 30.49 -16.86
N ASN A 335 -8.74 31.22 -17.55
CA ASN A 335 -8.99 32.65 -17.73
C ASN A 335 -9.69 32.75 -19.08
N ASP A 336 -10.66 33.65 -19.18
CA ASP A 336 -11.80 33.70 -20.11
C ASP A 336 -11.54 33.62 -21.63
N ASP A 337 -10.33 33.30 -22.09
CA ASP A 337 -9.93 33.45 -23.49
C ASP A 337 -9.44 32.16 -24.19
N VAL A 338 -9.27 31.02 -23.50
CA VAL A 338 -8.79 29.77 -24.14
C VAL A 338 -9.33 28.49 -23.50
N VAL A 339 -10.10 27.69 -24.25
CA VAL A 339 -10.39 26.28 -23.91
C VAL A 339 -9.39 25.38 -24.64
N VAL A 340 -8.40 24.83 -23.92
CA VAL A 340 -7.48 23.81 -24.48
C VAL A 340 -8.13 22.43 -24.35
N MET A 341 -8.68 21.89 -25.43
CA MET A 341 -9.08 20.47 -25.48
C MET A 341 -7.84 19.63 -25.79
N ASN A 342 -7.33 18.90 -24.80
CA ASN A 342 -6.17 18.02 -24.99
C ASN A 342 -6.60 16.69 -25.60
N VAL A 343 -5.91 16.26 -26.65
CA VAL A 343 -5.99 14.88 -27.18
C VAL A 343 -4.74 14.13 -26.70
N ILE A 344 -4.95 13.15 -25.82
CA ILE A 344 -3.89 12.35 -25.21
C ILE A 344 -3.30 11.36 -26.23
N SER A 345 -1.99 11.47 -26.43
CA SER A 345 -1.11 10.51 -27.10
C SER A 345 -1.01 9.19 -26.31
N ARG A 346 -1.28 8.05 -26.96
CA ARG A 346 -1.00 6.73 -26.37
C ARG A 346 0.50 6.44 -26.42
N LYS A 347 1.09 6.09 -25.28
CA LYS A 347 2.15 5.07 -25.24
C LYS A 347 1.57 3.77 -24.70
N LYS A 348 1.51 2.74 -25.56
CA LYS A 348 1.62 1.34 -25.11
C LYS A 348 3.11 1.01 -25.09
N HIS A 349 3.60 0.40 -24.02
CA HIS A 349 4.93 -0.20 -23.99
C HIS A 349 4.99 -1.34 -25.02
N VAL A 350 5.86 -1.22 -26.03
CA VAL A 350 6.48 -2.33 -26.76
C VAL A 350 7.86 -1.86 -27.22
N ASP A 351 8.91 -2.64 -26.95
CA ASP A 351 10.24 -2.47 -27.51
C ASP A 351 10.19 -2.64 -29.04
N PHE A 352 10.50 -1.58 -29.81
CA PHE A 352 11.09 -1.54 -31.18
C PHE A 352 10.98 -0.09 -31.72
N PRO A 353 11.91 0.38 -32.58
CA PRO A 353 11.94 1.75 -33.10
C PRO A 353 11.04 1.86 -34.33
N THR A 354 9.74 2.08 -34.13
CA THR A 354 8.86 2.58 -35.19
C THR A 354 7.91 3.64 -34.63
N LEU A 355 7.85 4.77 -35.36
CA LEU A 355 7.15 5.99 -35.01
C LEU A 355 5.65 5.76 -34.70
N ALA A 356 5.28 5.83 -33.42
CA ALA A 356 3.92 6.17 -33.01
C ALA A 356 3.93 7.47 -32.20
N ASN A 357 4.39 8.55 -32.85
CA ASN A 357 4.40 9.91 -32.29
C ASN A 357 3.00 10.52 -32.43
N GLU A 358 2.15 10.53 -31.42
CA GLU A 358 1.11 11.57 -31.34
C GLU A 358 1.72 12.71 -30.52
N LEU A 359 2.11 13.79 -31.20
CA LEU A 359 2.63 14.99 -30.53
C LEU A 359 1.45 15.75 -29.90
N PRO A 360 1.61 16.42 -28.75
CA PRO A 360 0.51 17.17 -28.13
C PRO A 360 -0.04 18.24 -29.08
N VAL A 361 -1.36 18.30 -29.24
CA VAL A 361 -2.10 19.26 -30.07
C VAL A 361 -3.07 20.07 -29.21
N ALA A 362 -3.44 21.27 -29.67
CA ALA A 362 -4.52 22.05 -29.08
C ALA A 362 -5.59 22.38 -30.11
N TYR A 363 -6.85 22.37 -29.68
CA TYR A 363 -7.99 22.82 -30.48
C TYR A 363 -8.60 24.05 -29.83
N ILE A 364 -8.80 25.10 -30.63
CA ILE A 364 -9.10 26.45 -30.14
C ILE A 364 -10.29 27.01 -30.90
N VAL A 365 -11.30 27.45 -30.19
CA VAL A 365 -12.41 28.21 -30.77
C VAL A 365 -12.14 29.69 -30.56
N ARG A 366 -12.10 30.47 -31.65
CA ARG A 366 -11.91 31.92 -31.57
C ARG A 366 -13.25 32.58 -31.23
N GLN A 367 -13.24 33.52 -30.30
CA GLN A 367 -14.34 34.47 -30.18
C GLN A 367 -14.16 35.57 -31.25
N SER A 368 -15.28 36.06 -31.79
CA SER A 368 -15.38 36.96 -32.94
C SER A 368 -14.65 38.30 -32.81
N SER A 369 -14.07 38.60 -31.65
CA SER A 369 -13.28 39.81 -31.39
C SER A 369 -11.77 39.62 -31.50
N HIS A 370 -11.24 38.42 -31.79
CA HIS A 370 -9.82 38.08 -31.64
C HIS A 370 -9.17 37.48 -32.90
N ASP A 371 -9.13 38.25 -34.00
CA ASP A 371 -8.44 37.87 -35.25
C ASP A 371 -6.91 37.81 -35.15
N GLN A 372 -6.33 38.23 -34.01
CA GLN A 372 -4.87 38.29 -33.81
C GLN A 372 -4.26 37.06 -33.12
N LEU A 373 -5.06 36.03 -32.79
CA LEU A 373 -4.58 34.82 -32.10
C LEU A 373 -3.95 33.85 -33.12
N THR A 374 -2.63 33.69 -33.05
CA THR A 374 -1.88 32.79 -33.95
C THR A 374 -1.43 31.52 -33.23
N GLU A 375 -1.17 30.45 -33.98
CA GLU A 375 -0.60 29.20 -33.46
C GLU A 375 0.71 29.46 -32.68
N GLN A 376 1.57 30.33 -33.19
CA GLN A 376 2.86 30.64 -32.56
C GLN A 376 2.68 31.28 -31.18
N LYS A 377 1.77 32.27 -31.05
CA LYS A 377 1.47 32.91 -29.76
C LYS A 377 0.97 31.90 -28.73
N ILE A 378 0.13 30.96 -29.15
CA ILE A 378 -0.39 29.89 -28.28
C ILE A 378 0.73 28.92 -27.89
N LYS A 379 1.56 28.49 -28.84
CA LYS A 379 2.70 27.61 -28.55
C LYS A 379 3.68 28.24 -27.57
N GLU A 380 4.00 29.51 -27.73
CA GLU A 380 4.88 30.26 -26.82
C GLU A 380 4.27 30.40 -25.43
N TYR A 381 2.99 30.76 -25.35
CA TYR A 381 2.26 30.83 -24.10
C TYR A 381 2.26 29.50 -23.34
N VAL A 382 1.96 28.39 -24.03
CA VAL A 382 1.94 27.04 -23.42
C VAL A 382 3.35 26.60 -23.05
N LYS A 383 4.34 26.84 -23.91
CA LYS A 383 5.76 26.49 -23.67
C LYS A 383 6.30 27.07 -22.36
N GLY A 384 5.88 28.28 -21.99
CA GLY A 384 6.26 28.93 -20.73
C GLY A 384 5.60 28.33 -19.48
N LYS A 385 4.57 27.49 -19.64
CA LYS A 385 3.73 26.98 -18.53
C LYS A 385 3.77 25.46 -18.35
N VAL A 386 4.37 24.71 -19.29
CA VAL A 386 4.35 23.24 -19.26
C VAL A 386 5.74 22.62 -19.50
N ALA A 387 5.93 21.40 -18.97
CA ALA A 387 7.14 20.60 -19.21
C ALA A 387 7.35 20.29 -20.70
N LYS A 388 8.60 20.06 -21.12
CA LYS A 388 8.99 19.89 -22.54
C LYS A 388 8.11 18.91 -23.33
N HIS A 389 7.76 17.77 -22.74
CA HIS A 389 6.96 16.72 -23.38
C HIS A 389 5.45 17.03 -23.48
N LYS A 390 4.99 18.13 -22.85
CA LYS A 390 3.59 18.62 -22.92
C LYS A 390 3.44 19.83 -23.84
N ARG A 391 4.52 20.28 -24.49
CA ARG A 391 4.48 21.39 -25.45
C ARG A 391 3.71 20.96 -26.69
N LEU A 392 3.02 21.92 -27.31
CA LEU A 392 2.14 21.69 -28.46
C LEU A 392 2.91 21.46 -29.77
N GLU A 393 3.82 20.50 -29.76
CA GLU A 393 4.66 20.14 -30.92
C GLU A 393 3.82 19.55 -32.07
N GLY A 394 2.60 19.06 -31.79
CA GLY A 394 1.67 18.55 -32.79
C GLY A 394 0.87 19.64 -33.50
N GLY A 395 0.88 20.87 -32.99
CA GLY A 395 0.20 22.02 -33.61
C GLY A 395 -1.01 22.54 -32.84
N VAL A 396 -1.59 23.61 -33.38
CA VAL A 396 -2.82 24.25 -32.90
C VAL A 396 -3.82 24.29 -34.04
N PHE A 397 -5.02 23.79 -33.81
CA PHE A 397 -6.12 23.75 -34.75
C PHE A 397 -7.21 24.72 -34.31
N PHE A 398 -7.61 25.61 -35.20
CA PHE A 398 -8.72 26.53 -34.94
C PHE A 398 -10.03 25.90 -35.40
N MET A 399 -11.08 26.08 -34.61
CA MET A 399 -12.41 25.54 -34.85
C MET A 399 -13.46 26.65 -34.72
N ASP A 400 -14.55 26.51 -35.46
CA ASP A 400 -15.64 27.50 -35.42
C ASP A 400 -16.48 27.39 -34.15
N SER A 401 -16.58 26.20 -33.55
CA SER A 401 -17.37 25.97 -32.34
C SER A 401 -16.90 24.76 -31.53
N ILE A 402 -17.27 24.75 -30.25
CA ILE A 402 -17.00 23.62 -29.34
C ILE A 402 -17.98 22.48 -29.70
N PRO A 403 -17.48 21.24 -29.92
CA PRO A 403 -18.36 20.11 -30.20
C PRO A 403 -19.36 19.87 -29.06
N LYS A 404 -20.65 19.78 -29.38
CA LYS A 404 -21.73 19.46 -28.44
C LYS A 404 -22.44 18.18 -28.86
N SER A 405 -23.00 17.47 -27.89
CA SER A 405 -23.91 16.34 -28.12
C SER A 405 -25.22 16.82 -28.75
N PRO A 406 -26.06 15.91 -29.29
CA PRO A 406 -27.42 16.24 -29.71
C PRO A 406 -28.30 16.85 -28.59
N THR A 407 -27.89 16.67 -27.33
CA THR A 407 -28.51 17.22 -26.12
C THR A 407 -27.81 18.49 -25.61
N GLU A 408 -27.07 19.19 -26.48
CA GLU A 408 -26.32 20.43 -26.22
C GLU A 408 -25.22 20.36 -25.15
N LYS A 409 -24.90 19.18 -24.63
CA LYS A 409 -23.80 19.02 -23.66
C LYS A 409 -22.46 19.10 -24.39
N ILE A 410 -21.53 19.89 -23.85
CA ILE A 410 -20.15 19.95 -24.35
C ILE A 410 -19.53 18.55 -24.34
N LEU A 411 -19.01 18.10 -25.48
CA LEU A 411 -18.24 16.87 -25.57
C LEU A 411 -16.86 17.13 -24.97
N LYS A 412 -16.45 16.34 -23.96
CA LYS A 412 -15.18 16.50 -23.24
C LYS A 412 -13.93 16.04 -24.04
N GLY A 413 -14.01 16.02 -25.36
CA GLY A 413 -12.94 15.62 -26.27
C GLY A 413 -13.39 15.68 -27.73
N LEU A 414 -12.46 15.84 -28.68
CA LEU A 414 -12.76 15.71 -30.10
C LEU A 414 -12.96 14.23 -30.50
N PRO A 415 -13.81 13.94 -31.49
CA PRO A 415 -13.88 12.62 -32.11
C PRO A 415 -12.50 12.15 -32.57
N ARG A 416 -12.15 10.89 -32.23
CA ARG A 416 -10.83 10.32 -32.53
C ARG A 416 -10.47 10.32 -34.01
N GLU A 417 -11.46 10.17 -34.88
CA GLU A 417 -11.25 10.15 -36.34
C GLU A 417 -10.82 11.52 -36.84
N LYS A 418 -11.54 12.58 -36.45
CA LYS A 418 -11.18 13.97 -36.77
C LYS A 418 -9.78 14.33 -36.28
N ALA A 419 -9.44 13.96 -35.04
CA ALA A 419 -8.10 14.21 -34.50
C ALA A 419 -6.98 13.52 -35.30
N ARG A 420 -7.23 12.31 -35.82
CA ARG A 420 -6.28 11.60 -36.67
C ARG A 420 -6.14 12.23 -38.04
N GLU A 421 -7.25 12.68 -38.63
CA GLU A 421 -7.26 13.36 -39.93
C GLU A 421 -6.50 14.68 -39.87
N ASP A 422 -6.75 15.50 -38.85
CA ASP A 422 -6.09 16.80 -38.66
C ASP A 422 -4.57 16.65 -38.52
N VAL A 423 -4.12 15.67 -37.70
CA VAL A 423 -2.69 15.37 -37.51
C VAL A 423 -2.07 14.80 -38.80
N LYS A 424 -2.79 13.95 -39.53
CA LYS A 424 -2.33 13.39 -40.82
C LYS A 424 -2.20 14.48 -41.89
N ALA A 425 -3.19 15.37 -41.99
CA ALA A 425 -3.18 16.50 -42.92
C ALA A 425 -2.00 17.43 -42.64
N ARG A 426 -1.72 17.71 -41.36
CA ARG A 426 -0.59 18.57 -40.98
C ARG A 426 0.77 17.95 -41.31
N ARG A 427 0.92 16.63 -41.13
CA ARG A 427 2.14 15.90 -41.51
C ARG A 427 2.38 15.85 -43.01
N ALA A 428 1.35 15.98 -43.84
CA ALA A 428 1.52 16.05 -45.29
C ALA A 428 1.99 17.45 -45.77
N HIS A 429 1.95 18.45 -44.89
CA HIS A 429 2.34 19.84 -45.15
C HIS A 429 3.66 20.28 -44.49
N LEU A 430 4.24 19.43 -43.64
CA LEU A 430 5.58 19.57 -43.06
C LEU A 430 6.53 18.63 -43.79
#